data_AF-A0A1D8GZT2-F1
#
_entry.id   AF-A0A1D8GZT2-F1
#
_cell.length_a   1.000
_cell.length_b   1.000
_cell.length_c   1.000
_cell.angle_alpha   90.00
_cell.angle_beta   90.00
_cell.angle_gamma   90.00
#
_symmetry.space_group_name_H-M   'P 1'
#
loop_
_entity.id
_entity.type
_entity.pdbx_description
1 polymer ?
#
loop_
_entity_poly.entity_id
_entity_poly.type
_entity_poly.pdbx_seq_one_letter_code
_entity_poly.pdbx_strand_id
1 'polypeptide(L)'
;MDLKQVAKDTTKVLTSYLTYQAVRIVVAQLSETNPIQAMWLNGFSSTGKIQDGEAYIQELLQANQELALRIMTVREHLATEVTGFLPEMAVAAIAQSNMEHRRQHLERIT
;
A
#
# COMPACT_ATOMS: atom_id res chain seq x y z
N MET A 1 -2.86 -4.56 -26.66
CA MET A 1 -2.64 -4.28 -25.23
C MET A 1 -1.92 -5.47 -24.64
N ASP A 2 -0.73 -5.28 -24.06
CA ASP A 2 -0.03 -6.35 -23.36
C ASP A 2 -0.60 -6.47 -21.93
N LEU A 3 -1.66 -7.27 -21.78
CA LEU A 3 -2.32 -7.52 -20.50
C LEU A 3 -1.37 -8.11 -19.46
N LYS A 4 -0.37 -8.89 -19.89
CA LYS A 4 0.61 -9.50 -19.00
C LYS A 4 1.54 -8.43 -18.44
N GLN A 5 1.96 -7.48 -19.25
CA GLN A 5 2.78 -6.36 -18.78
C GLN A 5 1.99 -5.44 -17.83
N VAL A 6 0.74 -5.12 -18.16
CA VAL A 6 -0.14 -4.33 -17.28
C VAL A 6 -0.35 -5.02 -15.92
N ALA A 7 -0.55 -6.35 -15.92
CA ALA A 7 -0.66 -7.12 -14.68
C ALA A 7 0.61 -7.02 -13.83
N LYS A 8 1.80 -7.17 -14.45
CA LYS A 8 3.08 -7.04 -13.75
C LYS A 8 3.28 -5.66 -13.13
N ASP A 9 2.98 -4.60 -13.88
CA ASP A 9 3.18 -3.24 -13.38
C ASP A 9 2.16 -2.90 -12.29
N THR A 10 0.91 -3.38 -12.42
CA THR A 10 -0.10 -3.31 -11.35
C THR A 10 0.38 -4.02 -10.09
N THR A 11 0.98 -5.21 -10.22
CA THR A 11 1.53 -5.95 -9.06
C THR A 11 2.62 -5.15 -8.35
N LYS A 12 3.52 -4.46 -9.06
CA LYS A 12 4.56 -3.62 -8.43
C LYS A 12 3.97 -2.48 -7.60
N VAL A 13 2.92 -1.85 -8.11
CA VAL A 13 2.20 -0.80 -7.38
C VAL A 13 1.53 -1.38 -6.14
N LEU A 14 0.87 -2.52 -6.28
CA LEU A 14 0.20 -3.20 -5.18
C LEU A 14 1.19 -3.61 -4.08
N THR A 15 2.32 -4.22 -4.40
CA THR A 15 3.32 -4.64 -3.41
C THR A 15 3.94 -3.45 -2.67
N SER A 16 4.19 -2.35 -3.39
CA SER A 16 4.68 -1.10 -2.76
C SER A 16 3.63 -0.49 -1.84
N TYR A 17 2.36 -0.48 -2.25
CA TYR A 17 1.28 0.02 -1.41
C TYR A 17 1.02 -0.86 -0.17
N LEU A 18 1.12 -2.18 -0.29
CA LEU A 18 1.04 -3.07 0.87
C LEU A 18 2.23 -2.89 1.83
N THR A 19 3.42 -2.59 1.30
CA THR A 19 4.57 -2.20 2.14
C THR A 19 4.28 -0.90 2.90
N TYR A 20 3.70 0.12 2.25
CA TYR A 20 3.23 1.33 2.92
C TYR A 20 2.22 1.05 4.04
N GLN A 21 1.22 0.21 3.78
CA GLN A 21 0.22 -0.15 4.80
C GLN A 21 0.85 -0.90 5.97
N ALA A 22 1.81 -1.80 5.71
CA ALA A 22 2.55 -2.50 6.75
C ALA A 22 3.33 -1.51 7.65
N VAL A 23 3.99 -0.50 7.07
CA VAL A 23 4.66 0.55 7.85
C VAL A 23 3.67 1.28 8.75
N ARG A 24 2.51 1.69 8.23
CA ARG A 24 1.49 2.37 9.04
C ARG A 24 1.01 1.53 10.22
N ILE A 25 0.78 0.24 10.01
CA ILE A 25 0.37 -0.68 11.07
C ILE A 25 1.46 -0.81 12.12
N VAL A 26 2.72 -0.98 11.70
CA VAL A 26 3.86 -1.08 12.63
C VAL A 26 4.04 0.21 13.42
N VAL A 27 3.92 1.39 12.80
CA VAL A 27 3.95 2.68 13.48
C VAL A 27 2.83 2.79 14.52
N ALA A 28 1.61 2.37 14.19
CA ALA A 28 0.49 2.39 15.14
C ALA A 28 0.75 1.48 16.35
N GLN A 29 1.19 0.24 16.12
CA GLN A 29 1.54 -0.71 17.18
C GLN A 29 2.70 -0.19 18.05
N LEU A 30 3.70 0.44 17.44
CA LEU A 30 4.81 1.07 18.18
C LEU A 30 4.35 2.30 18.96
N SER A 31 3.35 3.04 18.50
CA SER A 31 2.88 4.22 19.21
C SER A 31 2.29 3.85 20.59
N GLU A 32 1.80 2.62 20.73
CA GLU A 32 1.29 2.07 21.99
C GLU A 32 2.38 1.45 22.87
N THR A 33 3.44 0.91 22.28
CA THR A 33 4.44 0.07 22.97
C THR A 33 5.82 0.71 23.11
N ASN A 34 6.21 1.53 22.14
CA ASN A 34 7.48 2.27 22.08
C ASN A 34 7.32 3.57 21.25
N PRO A 35 6.79 4.65 21.85
CA PRO A 35 6.47 5.89 21.14
C PRO A 35 7.67 6.56 20.45
N ILE A 36 8.88 6.43 21.02
CA ILE A 36 10.10 7.00 20.44
C ILE A 36 10.43 6.30 19.12
N GLN A 37 10.36 4.97 19.09
CA GLN A 37 10.60 4.20 17.87
C GLN A 37 9.50 4.43 16.82
N ALA A 38 8.26 4.66 17.24
CA ALA A 38 7.16 5.06 16.35
C ALA A 38 7.44 6.40 15.66
N MET A 39 7.86 7.42 16.42
CA MET A 39 8.23 8.73 15.87
C MET A 39 9.40 8.62 14.89
N TRP A 40 10.43 7.84 15.24
CA TRP A 40 11.58 7.60 14.36
C TRP A 40 11.16 6.95 13.04
N LEU A 41 10.37 5.86 13.10
CA LEU A 41 9.92 5.14 11.90
C LEU A 41 9.03 6.01 11.03
N ASN A 42 8.14 6.79 11.63
CA ASN A 42 7.29 7.75 10.92
C ASN A 42 8.15 8.81 10.20
N GLY A 43 9.12 9.40 10.92
CA GLY A 43 10.07 10.37 10.36
C GLY A 43 10.88 9.78 9.19
N PHE A 44 11.45 8.59 9.36
CA PHE A 44 12.16 7.87 8.29
C PHE A 44 11.29 7.70 7.03
N SER A 45 10.01 7.37 7.22
CA SER A 45 9.07 7.04 6.14
C SER A 45 8.45 8.27 5.46
N SER A 46 8.44 9.43 6.11
CA SER A 46 7.82 10.68 5.61
C SER A 46 8.56 11.33 4.44
N THR A 47 9.77 10.87 4.11
CA THR A 47 10.69 11.50 3.13
C THR A 47 10.40 11.14 1.67
N GLY A 48 9.22 10.62 1.34
CA GLY A 48 8.85 10.20 -0.03
C GLY A 48 9.44 8.85 -0.47
N LYS A 49 10.23 8.20 0.40
CA LYS A 49 10.93 6.93 0.14
C LYS A 49 10.02 5.74 -0.11
N ILE A 50 8.75 5.82 0.26
CA ILE A 50 7.85 4.66 0.27
C ILE A 50 7.16 4.39 -1.08
N GLN A 51 7.48 5.17 -2.12
CA GLN A 51 6.95 4.97 -3.47
C GLN A 51 7.45 3.67 -4.10
N ASP A 52 8.71 3.29 -3.81
CA ASP A 52 9.26 1.98 -4.13
C ASP A 52 9.41 1.18 -2.83
N GLY A 53 8.53 0.20 -2.63
CA GLY A 53 8.52 -0.60 -1.41
C GLY A 53 9.79 -1.43 -1.21
N GLU A 54 10.45 -1.87 -2.29
CA GLU A 54 11.66 -2.69 -2.17
C GLU A 54 12.88 -1.83 -1.84
N ALA A 55 13.03 -0.68 -2.50
CA ALA A 55 14.08 0.28 -2.16
C ALA A 55 13.94 0.77 -0.71
N TYR A 56 12.71 1.04 -0.27
CA TYR A 56 12.42 1.41 1.12
C TYR A 56 12.90 0.35 2.12
N ILE A 57 12.61 -0.94 1.88
CA ILE A 57 13.05 -2.03 2.76
C ILE A 57 14.57 -2.17 2.78
N GLN A 58 15.23 -2.01 1.63
CA GLN A 58 16.70 -2.06 1.55
C GLN A 58 17.34 -0.95 2.39
N GLU A 59 16.85 0.29 2.29
CA GLU A 59 17.34 1.40 3.11
C GLU A 59 17.04 1.18 4.60
N LEU A 60 15.84 0.68 4.91
CA LEU A 60 15.46 0.42 6.30
C LEU A 60 16.28 -0.71 6.92
N LEU A 61 16.64 -1.75 6.16
CA LEU A 61 17.54 -2.81 6.64
C LEU A 61 18.89 -2.25 7.09
N GLN A 62 19.41 -1.22 6.41
CA GLN A 62 20.67 -0.57 6.78
C GLN A 62 20.51 0.33 8.01
N ALA A 63 19.37 0.99 8.16
CA ALA A 63 19.12 1.92 9.26
C ALA A 63 18.64 1.23 10.55
N ASN A 64 17.78 0.23 10.42
CA ASN A 64 17.17 -0.52 11.52
C ASN A 64 16.65 -1.89 11.03
N GLN A 65 17.49 -2.93 11.16
CA GLN A 65 17.20 -4.28 10.69
C GLN A 65 15.94 -4.89 11.32
N GLU A 66 15.72 -4.68 12.63
CA GLU A 66 14.58 -5.24 13.34
C GLU A 66 13.25 -4.71 12.78
N LEU A 67 13.16 -3.39 12.56
CA LEU A 67 11.95 -2.78 11.99
C LEU A 67 11.71 -3.24 10.55
N ALA A 68 12.76 -3.38 9.74
CA ALA A 68 12.63 -3.89 8.39
C ALA A 68 12.04 -5.31 8.37
N LEU A 69 12.59 -6.22 9.18
CA LEU A 69 12.11 -7.60 9.29
C LEU A 69 10.66 -7.65 9.76
N ARG A 70 10.29 -6.83 10.76
CA ARG A 70 8.91 -6.72 11.23
C ARG A 70 7.96 -6.26 10.12
N ILE A 71 8.34 -5.26 9.33
CA ILE A 71 7.53 -4.78 8.20
C ILE A 71 7.41 -5.86 7.11
N MET A 72 8.47 -6.63 6.85
CA MET A 72 8.42 -7.75 5.90
C MET A 72 7.39 -8.81 6.32
N THR A 73 7.34 -9.18 7.60
CA THR A 73 6.33 -10.11 8.11
C THR A 73 4.92 -9.54 7.99
N VAL A 74 4.73 -8.28 8.36
CA VAL A 74 3.40 -7.65 8.29
C VAL A 74 2.93 -7.52 6.84
N ARG A 75 3.79 -7.11 5.90
CA ARG A 75 3.39 -6.95 4.48
C ARG A 75 3.05 -8.29 3.82
N GLU A 76 3.74 -9.36 4.20
CA GLU A 76 3.45 -10.73 3.72
C GLU A 76 2.08 -11.20 4.22
N HIS A 77 1.81 -10.99 5.51
CA HIS A 77 0.50 -11.29 6.10
C HIS A 77 -0.60 -10.49 5.41
N LEU A 78 -0.42 -9.18 5.22
CA LEU A 78 -1.38 -8.34 4.49
C LEU A 78 -1.62 -8.86 3.08
N ALA A 79 -0.57 -9.19 2.33
CA ALA A 79 -0.70 -9.71 0.97
C ALA A 79 -1.53 -10.99 0.93
N THR A 80 -1.34 -11.88 1.90
CA THR A 80 -2.11 -13.13 2.00
C THR A 80 -3.58 -12.86 2.31
N GLU A 81 -3.86 -11.99 3.27
CA GLU A 81 -5.23 -11.74 3.73
C GLU A 81 -6.03 -10.90 2.73
N VAL A 82 -5.45 -9.86 2.13
CA VAL A 82 -6.25 -8.88 1.38
C VAL A 82 -6.40 -9.22 -0.10
N THR A 83 -5.43 -9.91 -0.71
CA THR A 83 -5.40 -10.08 -2.17
C THR A 83 -6.55 -10.91 -2.72
N GLY A 84 -7.11 -11.83 -1.93
CA GLY A 84 -8.28 -12.63 -2.30
C GLY A 84 -9.54 -11.79 -2.58
N PHE A 85 -9.66 -10.60 -1.97
CA PHE A 85 -10.81 -9.72 -2.12
C PHE A 85 -10.66 -8.70 -3.25
N LEU A 86 -9.42 -8.37 -3.64
CA LEU A 86 -9.13 -7.26 -4.56
C LEU A 86 -9.76 -7.39 -5.95
N PRO A 87 -9.82 -8.58 -6.61
CA PRO A 87 -10.39 -8.68 -7.94
C PRO A 87 -11.85 -8.24 -8.01
N GLU A 88 -12.68 -8.76 -7.10
CA GLU A 88 -14.10 -8.43 -7.04
C GLU A 88 -14.31 -6.97 -6.65
N MET A 89 -13.60 -6.51 -5.61
CA MET A 89 -13.67 -5.12 -5.15
C MET A 89 -13.29 -4.12 -6.24
N ALA A 90 -12.22 -4.38 -7.00
CA ALA A 90 -11.76 -3.49 -8.05
C ALA A 90 -12.76 -3.40 -9.21
N VAL A 91 -13.31 -4.53 -9.66
CA VAL A 91 -14.31 -4.55 -10.73
C VAL A 91 -15.58 -3.84 -10.29
N ALA A 92 -16.10 -4.15 -9.10
CA ALA A 92 -17.31 -3.53 -8.57
C ALA A 92 -17.14 -2.01 -8.38
N ALA A 93 -16.01 -1.58 -7.82
CA ALA A 93 -15.72 -0.16 -7.61
C ALA A 93 -15.63 0.63 -8.93
N ILE A 94 -14.96 0.09 -9.95
CA ILE A 94 -14.86 0.73 -11.28
C ILE A 94 -16.24 0.79 -11.94
N ALA A 95 -17.03 -0.28 -11.87
CA ALA A 95 -18.38 -0.29 -12.42
C ALA A 95 -19.27 0.78 -11.77
N GLN A 96 -19.25 0.87 -10.44
CA GLN A 96 -20.00 1.86 -9.67
C GLN A 96 -19.54 3.29 -9.99
N SER A 97 -18.23 3.55 -10.00
CA SER A 97 -17.67 4.86 -10.33
C SER A 97 -18.03 5.29 -11.75
N ASN A 98 -17.95 4.38 -12.73
CA ASN A 98 -18.36 4.67 -14.10
C ASN A 98 -19.84 5.00 -14.23
N MET A 99 -20.71 4.29 -13.52
CA MET A 99 -22.15 4.58 -13.50
C MET A 99 -22.42 6.00 -12.96
N GLU A 100 -21.76 6.36 -11.87
CA GLU A 100 -21.93 7.67 -11.25
C GLU A 100 -21.42 8.81 -12.14
N HIS A 101 -20.25 8.66 -12.75
CA HIS A 101 -19.73 9.65 -13.70
C HIS A 101 -20.66 9.86 -14.90
N ARG A 102 -21.27 8.78 -15.41
CA ARG A 102 -22.25 8.86 -16.50
C ARG A 102 -23.52 9.58 -16.05
N ARG A 103 -24.06 9.25 -14.87
CA ARG A 103 -25.23 9.92 -14.29
C ARG A 103 -25.00 11.43 -14.16
N GLN A 104 -23.89 11.83 -13.54
CA GLN A 104 -23.54 13.24 -13.37
C GLN A 104 -23.37 13.98 -14.70
N HIS A 105 -22.82 13.31 -15.71
CA HIS A 105 -22.67 13.90 -17.04
C HIS A 105 -24.04 14.15 -17.69
N LEU A 106 -24.96 13.18 -17.62
CA LEU A 106 -26.31 13.29 -18.17
C LEU A 106 -27.11 14.42 -17.51
N GLU A 107 -26.98 14.60 -16.19
CA GLU A 107 -27.62 15.69 -15.45
C GLU A 107 -27.11 17.09 -15.82
N ARG A 108 -25.90 17.20 -16.36
CA ARG A 108 -25.34 18.50 -16.79
C ARG A 108 -25.77 18.90 -18.20
N ILE A 109 -26.20 17.94 -19.01
CA ILE A 109 -26.56 18.16 -20.41
C ILE A 109 -28.08 18.16 -20.64
N THR A 110 -28.87 17.88 -19.60
CA THR A 110 -30.34 17.91 -19.60
C THR A 110 -30.82 19.10 -18.77
#